data_AF-A0A0P1F0Q6-F1
#
_entry.id   AF-A0A0P1F0Q6-F1
#
_cell.length_a   1.000
_cell.length_b   1.000
_cell.length_c   1.000
_cell.angle_alpha   90.00
_cell.angle_beta   90.00
_cell.angle_gamma   90.00
#
_symmetry.space_group_name_H-M   'P 1'
#
loop_
_entity.id
_entity.type
_entity.pdbx_description
1 polymer ?
#
loop_
_entity_poly.entity_id
_entity_poly.type
_entity_poly.pdbx_seq_one_letter_code
_entity_poly.pdbx_strand_id
1 'polypeptide(L)'
;MHVESMPRFEGMLFIYESPQPLAFWMRNTLIPLDMIFLNAAGEIRHIHANAIPHDETPIRAPEPGLAVLEINGGMAKALNLAVGDVLRHPGLPQDIAVWPCSDN
;
A
#
# COMPACT_ATOMS: atom_id res chain seq x y z
N MET A 1 -6.96 -6.25 10.55
CA MET A 1 -7.41 -5.84 11.91
C MET A 1 -7.14 -6.96 12.91
N HIS A 2 -6.95 -6.63 14.19
CA HIS A 2 -6.66 -7.55 15.31
C HIS A 2 -5.39 -8.41 15.16
N VAL A 3 -4.49 -8.03 14.27
CA VAL A 3 -3.19 -8.67 14.09
C VAL A 3 -2.22 -8.11 15.14
N GLU A 4 -1.71 -8.95 16.03
CA GLU A 4 -0.80 -8.55 17.12
C GLU A 4 0.65 -8.40 16.65
N SER A 5 1.05 -9.12 15.60
CA SER A 5 2.37 -9.00 14.98
C SER A 5 2.33 -9.43 13.52
N MET A 6 3.20 -8.84 12.71
CA MET A 6 3.38 -9.20 11.30
C MET A 6 4.87 -9.40 11.01
N PRO A 7 5.28 -10.51 10.37
CA PRO A 7 6.67 -10.72 9.97
C PRO A 7 7.23 -9.59 9.09
N ARG A 8 8.54 -9.39 9.15
CA ARG A 8 9.23 -8.24 8.54
C ARG A 8 8.96 -8.06 7.04
N PHE A 9 8.80 -9.16 6.30
CA PHE A 9 8.60 -9.16 4.85
C PHE A 9 7.21 -9.66 4.45
N GLU A 10 6.25 -9.50 5.35
CA GLU A 10 4.84 -9.69 5.06
C GLU A 10 4.13 -8.34 5.01
N GLY A 11 3.00 -8.34 4.31
CA GLY A 11 2.15 -7.18 4.12
C GLY A 11 0.79 -7.60 3.60
N MET A 12 -0.12 -6.65 3.57
CA MET A 12 -1.46 -6.82 3.01
C MET A 12 -1.61 -5.93 1.80
N LEU A 13 -1.97 -6.53 0.67
CA LEU A 13 -2.19 -5.81 -0.58
C LEU A 13 -3.69 -5.75 -0.88
N PHE A 14 -4.23 -4.54 -0.91
CA PHE A 14 -5.60 -4.27 -1.30
C PHE A 14 -5.60 -3.78 -2.75
N ILE A 15 -6.29 -4.49 -3.65
CA ILE A 15 -6.45 -4.10 -5.06
C ILE A 15 -7.94 -3.91 -5.32
N TYR A 16 -8.30 -2.80 -5.92
CA TYR A 16 -9.67 -2.46 -6.28
C TYR A 16 -9.93 -2.73 -7.77
N GLU A 17 -11.20 -2.89 -8.15
CA GLU A 17 -11.58 -3.17 -9.53
C GLU A 17 -11.30 -2.00 -10.49
N SER A 18 -11.36 -0.76 -10.00
CA SER A 18 -11.10 0.44 -10.79
C SER A 18 -10.47 1.55 -9.94
N PRO A 19 -9.73 2.50 -10.56
CA PRO A 19 -9.14 3.61 -9.83
C PRO A 19 -10.20 4.46 -9.13
N GLN A 20 -10.01 4.70 -7.83
CA GLN A 20 -10.96 5.45 -7.02
C GLN A 20 -10.25 6.20 -5.88
N PRO A 21 -10.88 7.20 -5.24
CA PRO A 21 -10.35 7.81 -4.03
C PRO A 21 -10.17 6.76 -2.93
N LEU A 22 -8.97 6.65 -2.38
CA LEU A 22 -8.63 5.69 -1.34
C LEU A 22 -8.50 6.38 0.02
N ALA A 23 -9.12 5.79 1.03
CA ALA A 23 -9.03 6.25 2.42
C ALA A 23 -9.01 5.07 3.37
N PHE A 24 -8.09 5.12 4.33
CA PHE A 24 -7.90 4.09 5.35
C PHE A 24 -7.93 4.72 6.74
N TRP A 25 -8.09 3.87 7.74
CA TRP A 25 -7.97 4.19 9.15
C TRP A 25 -7.30 3.03 9.87
N MET A 26 -6.93 3.22 11.13
CA MET A 26 -6.27 2.21 11.95
C MET A 26 -7.21 1.62 13.01
N ARG A 27 -8.52 1.73 12.80
CA ARG A 27 -9.54 1.16 13.69
C ARG A 27 -9.31 -0.34 13.88
N ASN A 28 -9.13 -0.76 15.14
CA ASN A 28 -8.83 -2.14 15.50
C ASN A 28 -7.54 -2.71 14.88
N THR A 29 -6.57 -1.86 14.50
CA THR A 29 -5.23 -2.28 14.08
C THR A 29 -4.25 -2.06 15.22
N LEU A 30 -3.57 -3.12 15.65
CA LEU A 30 -2.75 -3.13 16.88
C LEU A 30 -1.27 -2.79 16.65
N ILE A 31 -0.82 -2.86 15.40
CA ILE A 31 0.57 -2.62 15.00
C ILE A 31 0.66 -1.34 14.15
N PRO A 32 1.75 -0.56 14.25
CA PRO A 32 1.96 0.56 13.34
C PRO A 32 2.20 0.04 11.93
N LEU A 33 1.69 0.76 10.92
CA LEU A 33 1.79 0.38 9.52
C LEU A 33 2.28 1.55 8.66
N ASP A 34 3.03 1.24 7.61
CA ASP A 34 3.23 2.16 6.49
C ASP A 34 2.19 1.81 5.41
N MET A 35 1.46 2.82 4.93
CA MET A 35 0.46 2.68 3.86
C MET A 35 1.03 3.22 2.56
N ILE A 36 1.22 2.35 1.58
CA ILE A 36 1.79 2.66 0.28
C ILE A 36 0.67 2.67 -0.76
N PHE A 37 0.31 3.84 -1.25
CA PHE A 37 -0.76 4.03 -2.22
C PHE A 37 -0.20 3.99 -3.65
N LEU A 38 -0.85 3.19 -4.51
CA LEU A 38 -0.39 2.93 -5.88
C LEU A 38 -1.45 3.28 -6.92
N ASN A 39 -1.00 3.76 -8.08
CA ASN A 39 -1.85 3.93 -9.26
C ASN A 39 -2.11 2.58 -9.98
N ALA A 40 -2.90 2.62 -11.05
CA ALA A 40 -3.24 1.42 -11.82
C ALA A 40 -2.04 0.79 -12.55
N ALA A 41 -0.99 1.56 -12.81
CA ALA A 41 0.23 1.11 -13.45
C ALA A 41 1.23 0.48 -12.44
N GLY A 42 0.88 0.44 -11.16
CA GLY A 42 1.71 -0.12 -10.08
C GLY A 42 2.72 0.85 -9.49
N GLU A 43 2.69 2.14 -9.83
CA GLU A 43 3.63 3.13 -9.30
C GLU A 43 3.16 3.67 -7.95
N ILE A 44 4.09 3.82 -7.01
CA ILE A 44 3.84 4.47 -5.72
C ILE A 44 3.56 5.96 -5.96
N ARG A 45 2.38 6.41 -5.55
CA ARG A 45 1.95 7.82 -5.60
C ARG A 45 2.09 8.51 -4.26
N HIS A 46 1.95 7.77 -3.16
CA HIS A 46 2.05 8.31 -1.82
C HIS A 46 2.45 7.23 -0.83
N ILE A 47 3.21 7.62 0.19
CA ILE A 47 3.54 6.77 1.34
C ILE A 47 3.14 7.54 2.60
N HIS A 48 2.21 6.99 3.37
CA HIS A 48 1.93 7.45 4.72
C HIS A 48 2.67 6.55 5.69
N ALA A 49 3.73 7.06 6.31
CA ALA A 49 4.58 6.28 7.20
C ALA A 49 4.08 6.33 8.66
N ASN A 50 4.24 5.22 9.37
CA ASN A 50 3.94 5.06 10.79
C ASN A 50 2.51 5.49 11.17
N ALA A 51 1.51 4.98 10.44
CA ALA A 51 0.10 5.10 10.82
C ALA A 51 -0.08 4.60 12.26
N ILE A 52 -0.86 5.35 13.04
CA ILE A 52 -0.97 5.17 14.49
C ILE A 52 -2.04 4.11 14.81
N PRO A 53 -1.72 3.03 15.55
CA PRO A 53 -2.70 2.04 15.99
C PRO A 53 -3.94 2.67 16.64
N HIS A 54 -5.12 2.13 16.33
CA HIS A 54 -6.43 2.60 16.81
C HIS A 54 -6.86 4.01 16.37
N ASP A 55 -6.05 4.76 15.62
CA ASP A 55 -6.44 6.08 15.12
C ASP A 55 -7.51 5.95 14.03
N GLU A 56 -8.65 6.60 14.23
CA GLU A 56 -9.77 6.64 13.28
C GLU A 56 -9.68 7.83 12.32
N THR A 57 -8.65 8.68 12.44
CA THR A 57 -8.41 9.79 11.52
C THR A 57 -8.17 9.25 10.10
N PRO A 58 -8.98 9.67 9.10
CA PRO A 58 -8.84 9.15 7.75
C PRO A 58 -7.49 9.52 7.11
N ILE A 59 -6.72 8.50 6.73
CA ILE A 59 -5.51 8.62 5.91
C ILE A 59 -5.94 8.50 4.46
N ARG A 60 -5.84 9.60 3.71
CA ARG A 60 -6.33 9.71 2.33
C ARG A 60 -5.18 9.74 1.34
N ALA A 61 -5.32 9.00 0.25
CA ALA A 61 -4.46 9.20 -0.91
C ALA A 61 -4.67 10.62 -1.48
N PRO A 62 -3.61 11.29 -1.96
CA PRO A 62 -3.73 12.62 -2.56
C PRO A 62 -4.46 12.59 -3.92
N GLU A 63 -4.44 11.44 -4.60
CA GLU A 63 -5.05 11.22 -5.91
C GLU A 63 -5.77 9.85 -5.91
N PRO A 64 -6.74 9.61 -6.82
CA PRO A 64 -7.31 8.29 -7.01
C PRO A 64 -6.23 7.23 -7.29
N GLY A 65 -6.34 6.08 -6.62
CA GLY A 65 -5.41 4.96 -6.76
C GLY A 65 -6.15 3.67 -7.07
N LEU A 66 -5.41 2.64 -7.45
CA LEU A 66 -5.94 1.30 -7.69
C LEU A 66 -5.64 0.34 -6.52
N ALA A 67 -4.53 0.56 -5.81
CA ALA A 67 -4.09 -0.37 -4.79
C ALA A 67 -3.45 0.33 -3.58
N VAL A 68 -3.47 -0.35 -2.45
CA VAL A 68 -2.72 0.03 -1.24
C VAL A 68 -1.99 -1.20 -0.71
N LEU A 69 -0.69 -1.04 -0.46
CA LEU A 69 0.12 -2.03 0.23
C LEU A 69 0.38 -1.54 1.66
N GLU A 70 -0.07 -2.33 2.64
CA GLU A 70 0.24 -2.13 4.06
C GLU A 70 1.41 -3.03 4.46
N ILE A 71 2.45 -2.42 5.05
CA ILE A 71 3.61 -3.12 5.64
C ILE A 71 3.87 -2.61 7.05
N ASN A 72 4.75 -3.28 7.80
CA ASN A 72 5.14 -2.84 9.15
C ASN A 72 5.63 -1.38 9.16
N GLY A 73 5.22 -0.62 10.18
CA GLY A 73 5.58 0.78 10.34
C GLY A 73 7.11 1.00 10.31
N GLY A 74 7.55 1.97 9.51
CA GLY A 74 8.95 2.31 9.30
C GLY A 74 9.67 1.43 8.26
N MET A 75 9.06 0.37 7.74
CA MET A 75 9.68 -0.47 6.72
C MET A 75 9.86 0.22 5.37
N ALA A 76 8.98 1.15 4.99
CA ALA A 76 9.14 1.90 3.75
C ALA A 76 10.46 2.68 3.76
N LYS A 77 10.78 3.33 4.89
CA LYS A 77 12.06 4.00 5.09
C LYS A 77 13.24 3.02 5.12
N ALA A 78 13.10 1.88 5.82
CA ALA A 78 14.16 0.88 5.92
C ALA A 78 14.52 0.23 4.57
N LEU A 79 13.53 0.12 3.67
CA LEU A 79 13.70 -0.39 2.31
C LEU A 79 14.01 0.71 1.29
N ASN A 80 14.09 1.97 1.74
CA ASN A 80 14.29 3.14 0.89
C ASN A 80 13.26 3.27 -0.25
N LEU A 81 11.99 2.97 0.06
CA LEU A 81 10.88 3.15 -0.87
C LEU A 81 10.55 4.63 -1.03
N ALA A 82 10.26 5.03 -2.25
CA ALA A 82 9.93 6.39 -2.62
C ALA A 82 8.77 6.45 -3.63
N VAL A 83 8.20 7.65 -3.77
CA VAL A 83 7.24 7.94 -4.84
C VAL A 83 7.93 7.74 -6.20
N GLY A 84 7.26 7.02 -7.09
CA GLY A 84 7.79 6.62 -8.40
C GLY A 84 8.38 5.20 -8.43
N ASP A 85 8.63 4.57 -7.28
CA ASP A 85 8.97 3.13 -7.26
C ASP A 85 7.77 2.30 -7.73
N VAL A 86 8.04 1.09 -8.22
CA VAL A 86 7.03 0.27 -8.90
C VAL A 86 6.82 -1.06 -8.17
N LEU A 87 5.56 -1.36 -7.87
CA LEU A 87 5.12 -2.67 -7.44
C LEU A 87 4.79 -3.53 -8.66
N ARG A 88 5.40 -4.72 -8.71
CA ARG A 88 5.05 -5.77 -9.66
C ARG A 88 4.23 -6.85 -8.96
N HIS A 89 3.01 -7.08 -9.43
CA HIS A 89 2.11 -8.10 -8.90
C HIS A 89 1.11 -8.57 -9.96
N PRO A 90 0.80 -9.88 -10.07
CA PRO A 90 -0.12 -10.40 -11.10
C PRO A 90 -1.56 -9.88 -10.97
N GLY A 91 -1.96 -9.42 -9.78
CA GLY A 91 -3.28 -8.82 -9.56
C GLY A 91 -3.44 -7.39 -10.11
N LEU A 92 -2.36 -6.76 -10.59
CA LEU A 92 -2.45 -5.45 -11.26
C LEU A 92 -2.82 -5.63 -12.75
N PRO A 93 -3.36 -4.60 -13.42
CA PRO A 93 -3.59 -4.61 -14.86
C PRO A 93 -2.26 -4.75 -15.63
N GLN A 94 -2.02 -5.91 -16.24
CA GLN A 94 -0.73 -6.23 -16.85
C GLN A 94 -0.46 -5.49 -18.17
N ASP A 95 -1.52 -5.05 -18.85
CA ASP A 95 -1.47 -4.31 -20.11
C ASP A 95 -0.96 -2.87 -19.96
N ILE A 96 -1.12 -2.28 -18.76
CA ILE A 96 -0.69 -0.91 -18.44
C ILE A 96 0.35 -0.83 -17.33
N ALA A 97 0.72 -1.95 -16.69
CA ALA A 97 1.71 -1.97 -15.64
C ALA A 97 3.07 -1.48 -16.14
N VAL A 98 3.73 -0.58 -15.39
CA VAL A 98 5.09 -0.12 -15.71
C VAL A 98 6.08 -1.28 -15.65
N TRP A 99 5.87 -2.22 -14.72
CA TRP A 99 6.67 -3.42 -14.59
C TRP A 99 5.77 -4.67 -14.58
N PRO A 100 5.36 -5.17 -15.77
CA PRO A 100 4.44 -6.29 -15.87
C PRO A 100 5.09 -7.59 -15.39
N CYS A 101 4.27 -8.52 -14.92
CA CYS A 101 4.68 -9.90 -14.75
C CYS A 101 4.92 -10.51 -16.13
N SER A 102 6.18 -10.83 -16.43
CA SER A 102 6.53 -11.65 -17.59
C SER A 102 5.79 -12.99 -17.51
N ASP A 103 5.06 -13.32 -18.57
CA ASP A 103 4.49 -14.65 -18.78
C ASP A 103 5.62 -15.68 -18.65
N ASN A 104 5.47 -16.60 -17.70
CA ASN A 104 6.41 -17.70 -17.50
C ASN A 104 5.90 -18.95 -18.22
#